data_AF-Q6CRN2-F1
#
_entry.id   AF-Q6CRN2-F1
#
_cell.length_a   1.000
_cell.length_b   1.000
_cell.length_c   1.000
_cell.angle_alpha   90.00
_cell.angle_beta   90.00
_cell.angle_gamma   90.00
#
_symmetry.space_group_name_H-M   'P 1'
#
loop_
_entity.id
_entity.type
_entity.pdbx_description
1 polymer ?
#
loop_
_entity_poly.entity_id
_entity_poly.type
_entity_poly.pdbx_seq_one_letter_code
_entity_poly.pdbx_strand_id
1 'polypeptide(L)'
;MSKEQRDSRKTQLWKINLWKIWYAVNIPIITFLDSNAVLPPYLQYTKGLLDGYIDNFNDFLTANPPNWLKYMTIIEILFQLPVAIYCLYQLLNLSKSKTIKRTLFTVDRLSKCYAFNVITTTSFCIWYVWAYGYYPATMNTDHVSLSNPDKLALTMVYVPYVLIPALFFV
;
A
#
# COMPACT_ATOMS: atom_id res chain seq x y z
N MET A 1 13.74 4.89 -36.95
CA MET A 1 13.55 4.27 -35.61
C MET A 1 13.10 2.83 -35.84
N SER A 2 13.87 1.84 -35.38
CA SER A 2 13.55 0.42 -35.63
C SER A 2 12.31 -0.01 -34.84
N LYS A 3 11.64 -1.09 -35.28
CA LYS A 3 10.47 -1.67 -34.61
C LYS A 3 10.78 -2.01 -33.14
N GLU A 4 11.97 -2.55 -32.90
CA GLU A 4 12.50 -2.91 -31.57
C GLU A 4 12.65 -1.70 -30.63
N GLN A 5 13.14 -0.56 -31.13
CA GLN A 5 13.23 0.68 -30.34
C GLN A 5 11.86 1.26 -29.98
N ARG A 6 10.86 1.05 -30.84
CA ARG A 6 9.49 1.49 -30.60
C ARG A 6 8.81 0.64 -29.53
N ASP A 7 9.02 -0.67 -29.58
CA ASP A 7 8.41 -1.61 -28.64
C ASP A 7 9.05 -1.47 -27.24
N SER A 8 10.38 -1.36 -27.15
CA SER A 8 11.09 -1.06 -25.89
C SER A 8 10.59 0.23 -25.22
N ARG A 9 10.34 1.29 -26.01
CA ARG A 9 9.81 2.57 -25.49
C ARG A 9 8.39 2.42 -24.95
N LYS A 10 7.51 1.68 -25.64
CA LYS A 10 6.16 1.40 -25.15
C LYS A 10 6.21 0.63 -23.83
N THR A 11 7.10 -0.36 -23.72
CA THR A 11 7.33 -1.14 -22.50
C THR A 11 7.78 -0.28 -21.32
N GLN A 12 8.56 0.77 -21.55
CA GLN A 12 8.97 1.66 -20.45
C GLN A 12 7.87 2.65 -20.03
N LEU A 13 7.02 3.08 -20.98
CA LEU A 13 5.98 4.08 -20.71
C LEU A 13 4.82 3.54 -19.85
N TRP A 14 4.37 2.30 -20.09
CA TRP A 14 3.29 1.74 -19.26
C TRP A 14 3.73 1.59 -17.80
N LYS A 15 4.98 1.18 -17.57
CA LYS A 15 5.56 1.03 -16.23
C LYS A 15 5.59 2.36 -15.49
N ILE A 16 6.08 3.42 -16.14
CA ILE A 16 6.10 4.78 -15.58
C ILE A 16 4.68 5.26 -15.23
N ASN A 17 3.71 5.01 -16.11
CA ASN A 17 2.33 5.41 -15.85
C ASN A 17 1.71 4.61 -14.70
N LEU A 18 1.94 3.30 -14.64
CA LEU A 18 1.52 2.45 -13.53
C LEU A 18 2.08 2.98 -12.21
N TRP A 19 3.38 3.28 -12.15
CA TRP A 19 4.02 3.84 -10.95
C TRP A 19 3.40 5.17 -10.51
N LYS A 20 3.13 6.07 -11.45
CA LYS A 20 2.48 7.35 -11.14
C LYS A 20 1.10 7.15 -10.52
N ILE A 21 0.27 6.31 -11.14
CA ILE A 21 -1.08 6.02 -10.65
C ILE A 21 -1.00 5.35 -9.27
N TRP A 22 -0.10 4.37 -9.13
CA TRP A 22 0.13 3.68 -7.86
C TRP A 22 0.45 4.66 -6.73
N TYR A 23 1.44 5.52 -6.91
CA TYR A 23 1.80 6.51 -5.87
C TYR A 23 0.70 7.52 -5.63
N ALA A 24 0.04 8.02 -6.68
CA ALA A 24 -1.04 9.00 -6.54
C ALA A 24 -2.24 8.45 -5.73
N VAL A 25 -2.51 7.15 -5.83
CA VAL A 25 -3.57 6.47 -5.06
C VAL A 25 -3.10 6.13 -3.64
N ASN A 26 -1.87 5.63 -3.49
CA ASN A 26 -1.39 5.17 -2.17
C ASN A 26 -1.05 6.31 -1.21
N ILE A 27 -0.56 7.46 -1.70
CA ILE A 27 -0.25 8.62 -0.85
C ILE A 27 -1.45 9.03 0.02
N PRO A 28 -2.67 9.30 -0.53
CA PRO A 28 -3.81 9.64 0.31
C PRO A 28 -4.27 8.48 1.19
N ILE A 29 -4.16 7.22 0.75
CA ILE A 29 -4.49 6.05 1.58
C ILE A 29 -3.60 6.00 2.82
N ILE A 30 -2.28 6.10 2.66
CA ILE A 30 -1.34 6.08 3.80
C ILE A 30 -1.56 7.30 4.70
N THR A 31 -1.75 8.47 4.09
CA THR A 31 -1.89 9.73 4.83
C THR A 31 -3.18 9.78 5.64
N PHE A 32 -4.29 9.28 5.08
CA PHE A 32 -5.61 9.45 5.66
C PHE A 32 -6.22 8.18 6.21
N LEU A 33 -6.00 7.00 5.66
CA LEU A 33 -6.59 5.75 6.18
C LEU A 33 -5.62 5.06 7.13
N ASP A 34 -4.42 4.72 6.66
CA ASP A 34 -3.48 3.91 7.44
C ASP A 34 -3.00 4.65 8.69
N SER A 35 -2.81 5.97 8.61
CA SER A 35 -2.41 6.80 9.74
C SER A 35 -3.36 6.73 10.95
N ASN A 36 -4.64 6.39 10.77
CA ASN A 36 -5.57 6.20 11.89
C ASN A 36 -5.13 5.09 12.86
N ALA A 37 -4.32 4.13 12.40
CA ALA A 37 -3.80 3.08 13.27
C ALA A 37 -2.88 3.60 14.39
N VAL A 38 -2.28 4.78 14.18
CA VAL A 38 -1.29 5.39 15.09
C VAL A 38 -1.70 6.77 15.60
N LEU A 39 -2.58 7.47 14.88
CA LEU A 39 -3.04 8.79 15.26
C LEU A 39 -3.99 8.72 16.48
N PRO A 40 -3.89 9.71 17.39
CA PRO A 40 -4.84 9.83 18.49
C PRO A 40 -6.24 10.21 17.96
N PRO A 41 -7.33 9.89 18.69
CA PRO A 41 -8.70 10.05 18.20
C PRO A 41 -9.05 11.44 17.65
N TYR A 42 -8.48 12.50 18.22
CA TYR A 42 -8.74 13.88 17.80
C TYR A 42 -8.11 14.26 16.44
N LEU A 43 -7.20 13.44 15.89
CA LEU A 43 -6.60 13.61 14.56
C LEU A 43 -7.14 12.62 13.51
N GLN A 44 -8.08 11.76 13.90
CA GLN A 44 -8.68 10.74 13.02
C GLN A 44 -9.81 11.33 12.16
N TYR A 45 -9.50 12.30 11.30
CA TYR A 45 -10.52 13.04 10.51
C TYR A 45 -11.32 12.15 9.55
N THR A 46 -10.77 11.00 9.16
CA THR A 46 -11.36 10.03 8.22
C THR A 46 -11.87 8.78 8.91
N LYS A 47 -12.02 8.80 10.24
CA LYS A 47 -12.48 7.66 11.03
C LYS A 47 -13.79 7.08 10.50
N GLY A 48 -14.76 7.90 10.12
CA GLY A 48 -16.03 7.41 9.59
C GLY A 48 -15.91 6.62 8.26
N LEU A 49 -14.94 6.97 7.41
CA LEU A 49 -14.64 6.18 6.21
C LEU A 49 -13.98 4.85 6.59
N LEU A 50 -13.11 4.88 7.59
CA LEU A 50 -12.43 3.69 8.11
C LEU A 50 -13.42 2.73 8.78
N ASP A 51 -14.33 3.24 9.59
CA ASP A 51 -15.37 2.46 10.26
C ASP A 51 -16.28 1.79 9.22
N GLY A 52 -16.69 2.54 8.18
CA GLY A 52 -17.44 1.95 7.06
C GLY A 52 -16.66 0.88 6.29
N TYR A 53 -15.34 1.02 6.16
CA TYR A 53 -14.48 -0.03 5.58
C TYR A 53 -14.42 -1.27 6.50
N ILE A 54 -14.22 -1.08 7.80
CA ILE A 54 -14.16 -2.15 8.81
C ILE A 54 -15.47 -2.94 8.81
N ASP A 55 -16.62 -2.25 8.79
CA ASP A 55 -17.94 -2.89 8.83
C ASP A 55 -18.21 -3.72 7.57
N ASN A 56 -17.75 -3.26 6.41
CA ASN A 56 -17.95 -3.97 5.14
C ASN A 56 -17.07 -5.22 5.00
N PHE A 57 -15.84 -5.18 5.51
CA PHE A 57 -14.85 -6.25 5.30
C PHE A 57 -14.49 -7.04 6.56
N ASN A 58 -15.07 -6.69 7.70
CA ASN A 58 -14.71 -7.22 9.02
C ASN A 58 -13.20 -7.14 9.30
N ASP A 59 -12.58 -6.03 8.89
CA ASP A 59 -11.13 -5.86 9.00
C ASP A 59 -10.69 -5.59 10.44
N PHE A 60 -10.41 -6.68 11.16
CA PHE A 60 -9.96 -6.63 12.54
C PHE A 60 -8.55 -6.04 12.71
N LEU A 61 -7.70 -6.13 11.68
CA LEU A 61 -6.36 -5.53 11.71
C LEU A 61 -6.46 -4.01 11.73
N THR A 62 -7.42 -3.45 10.99
CA THR A 62 -7.68 -2.01 11.00
C THR A 62 -8.48 -1.57 12.22
N ALA A 63 -9.44 -2.38 12.67
CA ALA A 63 -10.26 -2.06 13.83
C ALA A 63 -9.45 -2.03 15.13
N ASN A 64 -8.59 -3.03 15.33
CA ASN A 64 -7.78 -3.19 16.53
C ASN A 64 -6.32 -3.51 16.15
N PRO A 65 -5.57 -2.51 15.65
CA PRO A 65 -4.26 -2.75 15.09
C PRO A 65 -3.29 -3.28 16.17
N PRO A 66 -2.71 -4.48 15.96
CA PRO A 66 -1.71 -5.01 16.88
C PRO A 66 -0.46 -4.13 16.87
N ASN A 67 0.34 -4.22 17.94
CA ASN A 67 1.52 -3.35 18.09
C ASN A 67 2.49 -3.43 16.91
N TRP A 68 2.70 -4.63 16.35
CA TRP A 68 3.56 -4.79 15.18
C TRP A 68 3.03 -4.01 13.97
N LEU A 69 1.71 -3.97 13.75
CA LEU A 69 1.11 -3.26 12.63
C LEU A 69 1.26 -1.76 12.84
N LYS A 70 1.04 -1.27 14.07
CA LYS A 70 1.31 0.14 14.42
C LYS A 70 2.75 0.54 14.14
N TYR A 71 3.73 -0.31 14.48
CA TYR A 71 5.14 -0.03 14.17
C TYR A 71 5.40 -0.02 12.66
N MET A 72 4.78 -0.92 11.89
CA MET A 72 4.87 -0.90 10.43
C MET A 72 4.23 0.37 9.84
N THR A 73 3.07 0.80 10.32
CA THR A 73 2.44 2.05 9.91
C THR A 73 3.31 3.28 10.21
N ILE A 74 4.02 3.30 11.35
CA ILE A 74 4.99 4.37 11.64
C ILE A 74 6.11 4.37 10.58
N ILE A 75 6.64 3.19 10.23
CA ILE A 75 7.64 3.05 9.17
C ILE A 75 7.08 3.52 7.83
N GLU A 76 5.83 3.19 7.52
CA GLU A 76 5.15 3.63 6.30
C GLU A 76 5.07 5.16 6.24
N ILE A 77 4.64 5.80 7.32
CA ILE A 77 4.51 7.26 7.37
C ILE A 77 5.88 7.96 7.31
N LEU A 78 6.90 7.43 7.98
CA LEU A 78 8.23 8.07 8.08
C LEU A 78 9.13 7.78 6.88
N PHE A 79 8.96 6.66 6.18
CA PHE A 79 9.83 6.25 5.08
C PHE A 79 9.08 6.02 3.79
N GLN A 80 8.02 5.21 3.81
CA GLN A 80 7.29 4.82 2.60
C GLN A 80 6.60 6.03 1.94
N LEU A 81 5.94 6.87 2.74
CA LEU A 81 5.20 8.04 2.28
C LEU A 81 6.15 9.13 1.71
N PRO A 82 7.25 9.55 2.38
CA PRO A 82 8.21 10.47 1.78
C PRO A 82 8.83 9.94 0.49
N VAL A 83 9.13 8.64 0.41
CA VAL A 83 9.64 8.01 -0.81
C VAL A 83 8.59 8.04 -1.92
N ALA A 84 7.33 7.72 -1.63
CA ALA A 84 6.25 7.79 -2.61
C ALA A 84 6.05 9.20 -3.17
N ILE A 85 6.03 10.22 -2.29
CA ILE A 85 5.91 11.63 -2.69
C ILE A 85 7.10 12.04 -3.57
N TYR A 86 8.32 11.71 -3.14
CA TYR A 86 9.53 11.99 -3.92
C TYR A 86 9.49 11.34 -5.30
N CYS A 87 9.20 10.04 -5.37
CA CYS A 87 9.14 9.29 -6.62
C CYS A 87 8.05 9.83 -7.55
N LEU A 88 6.85 10.12 -7.03
CA LEU A 88 5.78 10.71 -7.82
C LEU A 88 6.17 12.07 -8.38
N TYR A 89 6.73 12.96 -7.55
CA TYR A 89 7.18 14.28 -7.98
C TYR A 89 8.21 14.19 -9.12
N GLN A 90 9.19 13.30 -8.99
CA GLN A 90 10.22 13.10 -10.01
C GLN A 90 9.66 12.52 -11.31
N LEU A 91 8.70 11.60 -11.22
CA LEU A 91 8.05 11.02 -12.39
C LEU A 91 7.15 12.03 -13.12
N LEU A 92 6.47 12.94 -12.39
CA LEU A 92 5.66 14.00 -12.97
C LEU A 92 6.51 15.07 -13.66
N ASN A 93 7.68 15.40 -13.09
CA ASN A 93 8.60 16.41 -13.64
C ASN A 93 9.69 15.82 -14.55
N LEU A 94 9.56 14.55 -14.97
CA LEU A 94 10.60 13.84 -15.71
C LEU A 94 11.00 14.53 -17.02
N SER A 95 10.03 15.16 -17.72
CA SER A 95 10.28 15.89 -18.98
C SER A 95 11.17 17.13 -18.81
N LYS A 96 11.22 17.69 -17.60
CA LYS A 96 12.04 18.88 -17.27
C LYS A 96 13.41 18.50 -16.71
N SER A 97 13.65 17.22 -16.41
CA SER A 97 14.90 16.77 -15.80
C SER A 97 16.04 16.83 -16.82
N LYS A 98 17.13 17.53 -16.47
CA LYS A 98 18.38 17.52 -17.25
C LYS A 98 19.09 16.16 -17.21
N THR A 99 18.72 15.28 -16.27
CA THR A 99 19.42 14.01 -15.99
C THR A 99 18.45 12.83 -15.92
N ILE A 100 17.59 12.69 -16.93
CA ILE A 100 16.52 11.68 -17.02
C ILE A 100 17.00 10.27 -16.62
N LYS A 101 18.13 9.80 -17.18
CA LYS A 101 18.66 8.45 -16.90
C LYS A 101 18.97 8.24 -15.41
N ARG A 102 19.60 9.23 -14.77
CA ARG A 102 19.95 9.18 -13.34
C ARG A 102 18.68 9.23 -12.49
N THR A 103 17.75 10.13 -12.81
CA THR A 103 16.45 10.23 -12.13
C THR A 103 15.69 8.90 -12.18
N LEU A 104 15.58 8.28 -13.36
CA LEU A 104 14.91 6.99 -13.52
C LEU A 104 15.60 5.87 -12.75
N PHE A 105 16.94 5.82 -12.75
CA PHE A 105 17.68 4.83 -11.96
C PHE A 105 17.45 4.98 -10.46
N THR A 106 17.46 6.22 -9.94
CA THR A 106 17.18 6.49 -8.52
C THR A 106 15.73 6.13 -8.17
N VAL A 107 14.77 6.54 -9.00
CA VAL A 107 13.34 6.23 -8.80
C VAL A 107 13.11 4.72 -8.85
N ASP A 108 13.70 3.99 -9.81
CA ASP A 108 13.56 2.53 -9.90
C ASP A 108 14.07 1.82 -8.64
N ARG A 109 15.26 2.21 -8.14
CA ARG A 109 15.80 1.64 -6.90
C ARG A 109 14.93 1.91 -5.69
N LEU A 110 14.50 3.16 -5.51
CA LEU A 110 13.61 3.53 -4.41
C LEU A 110 12.24 2.83 -4.51
N SER A 111 11.71 2.72 -5.73
CA SER A 111 10.43 2.05 -6.00
C SER A 111 10.50 0.55 -5.67
N LYS A 112 11.63 -0.11 -5.94
CA LYS A 112 11.84 -1.51 -5.56
C LYS A 112 11.97 -1.70 -4.05
N CYS A 113 12.66 -0.80 -3.35
CA CYS A 113 12.72 -0.83 -1.88
C CYS A 113 11.34 -0.60 -1.25
N TYR A 114 10.60 0.40 -1.76
CA TYR A 114 9.20 0.66 -1.40
C TYR A 114 8.35 -0.60 -1.61
N ALA A 115 8.40 -1.17 -2.82
CA ALA A 115 7.58 -2.33 -3.19
C ALA A 115 7.88 -3.55 -2.32
N PHE A 116 9.16 -3.77 -2.01
CA PHE A 116 9.58 -4.85 -1.13
C PHE A 116 8.96 -4.72 0.28
N ASN A 117 8.94 -3.51 0.84
CA ASN A 117 8.33 -3.28 2.14
C ASN A 117 6.82 -3.55 2.10
N VAL A 118 6.10 -2.96 1.13
CA VAL A 118 4.64 -3.16 0.96
C VAL A 118 4.28 -4.62 0.78
N ILE A 119 5.01 -5.35 -0.07
CA ILE A 119 4.77 -6.78 -0.29
C ILE A 119 4.96 -7.56 1.00
N THR A 120 6.03 -7.27 1.74
CA THR A 120 6.36 -8.00 2.98
C THR A 120 5.32 -7.73 4.06
N THR A 121 4.98 -6.46 4.32
CA THR A 121 3.99 -6.09 5.33
C THR A 121 2.62 -6.65 4.97
N THR A 122 2.18 -6.50 3.72
CA THR A 122 0.87 -6.98 3.29
C THR A 122 0.79 -8.51 3.27
N SER A 123 1.84 -9.21 2.85
CA SER A 123 1.87 -10.68 2.91
C SER A 123 1.76 -11.18 4.35
N PHE A 124 2.39 -10.46 5.28
CA PHE A 124 2.26 -10.74 6.71
C PHE A 124 0.85 -10.46 7.23
N CYS A 125 0.19 -9.37 6.81
CA CYS A 125 -1.22 -9.11 7.10
C CYS A 125 -2.12 -10.25 6.62
N ILE A 126 -1.95 -10.69 5.36
CA ILE A 126 -2.71 -11.82 4.80
C ILE A 126 -2.50 -13.06 5.65
N TRP A 127 -1.26 -13.45 5.92
CA TRP A 127 -0.98 -14.59 6.79
C TRP A 127 -1.65 -14.46 8.17
N TYR A 128 -1.60 -13.26 8.76
CA TYR A 128 -2.19 -12.98 10.07
C TYR A 128 -3.73 -13.10 10.07
N VAL A 129 -4.40 -12.67 9.00
CA VAL A 129 -5.85 -12.85 8.80
C VAL A 129 -6.23 -14.33 8.83
N TRP A 130 -5.46 -15.18 8.14
CA TRP A 130 -5.74 -16.61 8.09
C TRP A 130 -5.45 -17.30 9.43
N ALA A 131 -4.37 -16.92 10.11
CA ALA A 131 -3.95 -17.50 11.37
C ALA A 131 -4.84 -17.07 12.56
N TYR A 132 -5.26 -15.81 12.61
CA TYR A 132 -5.88 -15.21 13.80
C TYR A 132 -7.17 -14.44 13.54
N GLY A 133 -7.72 -14.45 12.32
CA GLY A 133 -8.88 -13.62 11.98
C GLY A 133 -10.10 -13.84 12.87
N TYR A 134 -10.65 -12.74 13.39
CA TYR A 134 -11.85 -12.70 14.25
C TYR A 134 -12.75 -11.52 13.87
N TYR A 135 -14.03 -11.58 14.25
CA TYR A 135 -14.95 -10.45 14.03
C TYR A 135 -14.66 -9.31 15.01
N PRO A 136 -14.41 -8.07 14.52
CA PRO A 136 -14.04 -6.93 15.38
C PRO A 136 -15.03 -6.67 16.52
N ALA A 137 -16.33 -6.81 16.26
CA ALA A 137 -17.40 -6.59 17.22
C ALA A 137 -17.41 -7.58 18.41
N THR A 138 -16.75 -8.73 18.26
CA THR A 138 -16.78 -9.83 19.26
C THR A 138 -15.62 -9.82 20.24
N MET A 139 -14.75 -8.80 20.18
CA MET A 139 -13.54 -8.71 21.01
C MET A 139 -13.83 -8.75 22.53
N ASN A 140 -15.02 -8.32 22.97
CA ASN A 140 -15.40 -8.23 24.39
C ASN A 140 -16.21 -9.43 24.91
N THR A 141 -16.63 -10.35 24.04
CA THR A 141 -17.71 -11.32 24.35
C THR A 141 -17.45 -12.70 23.76
N ASP A 142 -16.18 -13.12 23.82
CA ASP A 142 -15.58 -14.30 23.18
C ASP A 142 -15.26 -14.08 21.70
N HIS A 143 -13.96 -14.13 21.36
CA HIS A 143 -13.46 -13.93 19.99
C HIS A 143 -14.07 -14.94 19.03
N VAL A 144 -15.07 -14.51 18.25
CA VAL A 144 -15.67 -15.34 17.21
C VAL A 144 -14.73 -15.32 16.01
N SER A 145 -14.21 -16.49 15.64
CA SER A 145 -13.33 -16.66 14.49
C SER A 145 -14.04 -16.27 13.19
N LEU A 146 -13.33 -15.57 12.32
CA LEU A 146 -13.86 -15.10 11.05
C LEU A 146 -14.16 -16.28 10.13
N SER A 147 -15.32 -16.26 9.46
CA SER A 147 -15.69 -17.29 8.50
C SER A 147 -14.73 -17.32 7.31
N ASN A 148 -14.49 -18.49 6.71
CA ASN A 148 -13.62 -18.63 5.52
C ASN A 148 -13.98 -17.70 4.35
N PRO A 149 -15.26 -17.52 3.96
CA PRO A 149 -15.64 -16.53 2.95
C PRO A 149 -15.24 -15.10 3.32
N ASP A 150 -15.35 -14.70 4.59
CA ASP A 150 -15.01 -13.35 5.04
C ASP A 150 -13.48 -13.16 5.08
N LYS A 151 -12.73 -14.19 5.48
CA LYS A 151 -11.26 -14.21 5.37
C LYS A 151 -10.81 -14.06 3.92
N LEU A 152 -11.49 -14.72 3.00
CA LEU A 152 -11.21 -14.61 1.56
C LEU A 152 -11.56 -13.22 1.04
N ALA A 153 -12.71 -12.66 1.42
CA ALA A 153 -13.12 -11.31 1.04
C ALA A 153 -12.08 -10.27 1.51
N LEU A 154 -11.63 -10.35 2.76
CA LEU A 154 -10.60 -9.48 3.30
C LEU A 154 -9.24 -9.70 2.60
N THR A 155 -8.88 -10.96 2.31
CA THR A 155 -7.66 -11.27 1.55
C THR A 155 -7.69 -10.64 0.16
N MET A 156 -8.84 -10.63 -0.52
CA MET A 156 -9.00 -10.03 -1.85
C MET A 156 -8.81 -8.51 -1.84
N VAL A 157 -9.03 -7.84 -0.71
CA VAL A 157 -8.70 -6.41 -0.54
C VAL A 157 -7.19 -6.20 -0.46
N TYR A 158 -6.46 -7.10 0.21
CA TYR A 158 -5.01 -7.00 0.39
C TYR A 158 -4.19 -7.48 -0.81
N VAL A 159 -4.65 -8.48 -1.55
CA VAL A 159 -3.93 -9.08 -2.69
C VAL A 159 -3.43 -8.06 -3.73
N PRO A 160 -4.19 -7.02 -4.14
CA PRO A 160 -3.70 -5.99 -5.05
C PRO A 160 -2.42 -5.29 -4.57
N TYR A 161 -2.23 -5.12 -3.26
CA TYR A 161 -1.03 -4.52 -2.67
C TYR A 161 0.18 -5.45 -2.67
N VAL A 162 0.01 -6.74 -2.96
CA VAL A 162 1.12 -7.64 -3.26
C VAL A 162 1.38 -7.68 -4.77
N LEU A 163 0.33 -7.87 -5.57
CA LEU A 163 0.47 -8.10 -7.02
C LEU A 163 0.97 -6.86 -7.77
N ILE A 164 0.43 -5.67 -7.49
CA ILE A 164 0.81 -4.47 -8.25
C ILE A 164 2.24 -4.04 -7.92
N PRO A 165 2.68 -3.99 -6.64
CA PRO A 165 4.09 -3.73 -6.32
C PRO A 165 5.05 -4.80 -6.85
N ALA A 166 4.62 -6.07 -6.99
CA ALA A 166 5.47 -7.09 -7.59
C ALA A 166 5.84 -6.77 -9.05
N LEU A 167 4.97 -6.06 -9.79
CA LEU A 167 5.27 -5.59 -11.15
C LEU A 167 6.39 -4.55 -11.21
N PHE A 168 6.85 -4.01 -10.08
CA PHE A 168 7.94 -3.03 -10.06
C PHE A 168 9.30 -3.71 -10.31
N PHE A 169 9.39 -5.01 -10.05
CA PHE A 169 10.58 -5.83 -10.25
C PHE A 169 10.74 -6.34 -11.69
N VAL A 170 9.66 -6.35 -12.47
CA VAL A 170 9.63 -6.71 -13.90
C VAL A 170 10.06 -5.52 -14.75
#